data_AF-A0A3R6X1U5-F1
#
_entry.id   AF-A0A3R6X1U5-F1
#
_cell.length_a   1.000
_cell.length_b   1.000
_cell.length_c   1.000
_cell.angle_alpha   90.00
_cell.angle_beta   90.00
_cell.angle_gamma   90.00
#
_symmetry.space_group_name_H-M   'P 1'
#
loop_
_entity.id
_entity.type
_entity.pdbx_description
1 polymer ?
#
loop_
_entity_poly.entity_id
_entity_poly.type
_entity_poly.pdbx_seq_one_letter_code
_entity_poly.pdbx_strand_id
1 'polypeptide(L)'
;MSPPSPSSAKGRRQQHPSWFSLRYILFGCVGILVTFQAYVAFASTQGGAPTQSFRMSNAHWEPDLLHLNQFNALCLTKGDTVIAWKPNHQVRILKQDMDPDVLLAELSQCPEVDVFLPVGIRSHGYCEDAMAYVKFLHTRALPMWVFGMEFHDHNGKVSTYFDLCPNSAVMFMNHYWDGLDQMSTFPPQKKIVLMPNVEMYELKPIHYQRADYVIAKTEDGYRRITEYKKRGHNPRNTHVVYAQHTTSDPTATAALKAKMDPNFGAIAAKDWDKLTVFHANGRSTQKNTPKILDCWHDRPDMPLLHVYSNDGPSNDTYWNHFRDKKPANLQYHNGEFIEPAKFGKLMAEASVILCPSIMEGYVYLSYIL
;
A
#
# COMPACT_ATOMS: atom_id res chain seq x y z
N MET A 1 -36.55 76.68 1.26
CA MET A 1 -36.03 78.07 1.30
C MET A 1 -34.73 78.05 2.10
N SER A 2 -33.72 78.79 1.63
CA SER A 2 -32.43 79.07 2.29
C SER A 2 -32.03 80.51 1.92
N PRO A 3 -31.09 81.21 2.59
CA PRO A 3 -30.34 80.93 3.84
C PRO A 3 -30.91 81.86 4.96
N PRO A 4 -30.20 82.55 5.92
CA PRO A 4 -28.79 82.52 6.34
C PRO A 4 -28.48 82.57 7.86
N SER A 5 -27.18 82.58 8.15
CA SER A 5 -26.43 82.97 9.37
C SER A 5 -26.62 84.48 9.72
N PRO A 6 -25.99 85.13 10.77
CA PRO A 6 -24.70 84.81 11.43
C PRO A 6 -24.45 85.22 12.92
N SER A 7 -23.19 85.01 13.36
CA SER A 7 -22.43 85.78 14.38
C SER A 7 -22.79 85.59 15.88
N SER A 8 -21.86 85.14 16.74
CA SER A 8 -20.77 85.87 17.45
C SER A 8 -21.25 86.59 18.74
N ALA A 9 -20.51 86.66 19.86
CA ALA A 9 -19.11 86.33 20.15
C ALA A 9 -18.83 86.20 21.67
N LYS A 10 -17.60 85.78 22.03
CA LYS A 10 -16.91 85.93 23.35
C LYS A 10 -17.53 85.16 24.55
N GLY A 11 -16.82 84.33 25.32
CA GLY A 11 -15.44 83.83 25.26
C GLY A 11 -14.75 83.90 26.64
N ARG A 12 -13.86 82.94 26.98
CA ARG A 12 -12.71 83.14 27.89
C ARG A 12 -11.79 81.91 28.03
N ARG A 13 -10.49 82.22 28.08
CA ARG A 13 -9.34 81.45 28.66
C ARG A 13 -8.95 80.09 28.08
N GLN A 14 -7.78 80.12 27.43
CA GLN A 14 -6.88 78.98 27.29
C GLN A 14 -6.49 78.39 28.66
N GLN A 15 -6.31 77.07 28.71
CA GLN A 15 -5.36 76.42 29.61
C GLN A 15 -4.46 75.53 28.76
N HIS A 16 -3.15 75.56 29.01
CA HIS A 16 -2.20 74.68 28.31
C HIS A 16 -2.36 73.23 28.80
N PRO A 17 -2.33 72.23 27.91
CA PRO A 17 -2.41 70.83 28.32
C PRO A 17 -1.11 70.39 29.02
N SER A 18 -1.23 69.72 30.17
CA SER A 18 -0.05 69.33 30.96
C SER A 18 0.74 68.19 30.29
N TRP A 19 2.02 68.44 30.05
CA TRP A 19 2.95 67.43 29.51
C TRP A 19 3.14 66.22 30.43
N PHE A 20 2.79 66.34 31.71
CA PHE A 20 2.84 65.22 32.67
C PHE A 20 1.80 64.14 32.36
N SER A 21 0.58 64.50 31.95
CA SER A 21 -0.48 63.52 31.66
C SER A 21 -0.08 62.54 30.54
N LEU A 22 0.49 63.06 29.46
CA LEU A 22 0.86 62.24 28.30
C LEU A 22 1.94 61.20 28.62
N ARG A 23 2.88 61.52 29.52
CA ARG A 23 3.95 60.59 29.93
C ARG A 23 3.40 59.42 30.73
N TYR A 24 2.50 59.65 31.69
CA TYR A 24 1.89 58.55 32.46
C TYR A 24 0.97 57.69 31.58
N ILE A 25 0.27 58.28 30.62
CA ILE A 25 -0.50 57.52 29.62
C ILE A 25 0.43 56.65 28.76
N LEU A 26 1.54 57.21 28.26
CA LEU A 26 2.55 56.44 27.49
C LEU A 26 3.17 55.30 28.30
N PHE A 27 3.58 55.53 29.55
CA PHE A 27 4.10 54.48 30.42
C PHE A 27 3.03 53.41 30.73
N GLY A 28 1.76 53.81 30.91
CA GLY A 28 0.64 52.88 31.04
C GLY A 28 0.43 52.02 29.79
N CYS A 29 0.41 52.63 28.60
CA CYS A 29 0.27 51.93 27.33
C CYS A 29 1.45 50.98 27.05
N VAL A 30 2.69 51.40 27.33
CA VAL A 30 3.89 50.55 27.20
C VAL A 30 3.84 49.39 28.21
N GLY A 31 3.45 49.65 29.46
CA GLY A 31 3.26 48.60 30.47
C GLY A 31 2.22 47.56 30.03
N ILE A 32 1.06 48.01 29.55
CA ILE A 32 0.01 47.14 29.01
C ILE A 32 0.53 46.33 27.82
N LEU A 33 1.20 46.96 26.85
CA LEU A 33 1.77 46.29 25.68
C LEU A 33 2.81 45.23 26.07
N VAL A 34 3.71 45.53 27.01
CA VAL A 34 4.71 44.56 27.51
C VAL A 34 4.04 43.41 28.25
N THR A 35 3.04 43.66 29.11
CA THR A 35 2.28 42.58 29.76
C THR A 35 1.49 41.73 28.76
N PHE A 36 0.92 42.33 27.72
CA PHE A 36 0.21 41.61 26.66
C PHE A 36 1.16 40.77 25.80
N GLN A 37 2.33 41.32 25.43
CA GLN A 37 3.36 40.56 24.70
C GLN A 37 3.96 39.43 25.56
N ALA A 38 4.19 39.66 26.86
CA ALA A 38 4.62 38.62 27.78
C ALA A 38 3.55 37.52 27.96
N TYR A 39 2.27 37.90 28.05
CA TYR A 39 1.15 36.96 28.09
C TYR A 39 1.02 36.16 26.78
N VAL A 40 1.12 36.80 25.62
CA VAL A 40 1.10 36.11 24.31
C VAL A 40 2.30 35.19 24.15
N ALA A 41 3.50 35.61 24.56
CA ALA A 41 4.68 34.75 24.58
C ALA A 41 4.49 33.54 25.51
N PHE A 42 4.05 33.76 26.75
CA PHE A 42 3.78 32.70 27.72
C PHE A 42 2.67 31.74 27.25
N ALA A 43 1.59 32.27 26.69
CA ALA A 43 0.50 31.51 26.08
C ALA A 43 0.94 30.77 24.80
N SER A 44 1.93 31.26 24.06
CA SER A 44 2.52 30.54 22.92
C SER A 44 3.49 29.43 23.35
N THR A 45 4.15 29.56 24.51
CA THR A 45 5.02 28.52 25.07
C THR A 45 4.26 27.44 25.85
N GLN A 46 3.12 27.78 26.48
CA GLN A 46 2.21 26.80 27.07
C GLN A 46 1.18 26.26 26.06
N GLY A 47 0.86 27.04 25.04
CA GLY A 47 0.19 26.63 23.82
C GLY A 47 1.11 25.87 22.88
N GLY A 48 1.92 24.95 23.42
CA GLY A 48 2.39 23.83 22.64
C GLY A 48 1.17 23.16 22.07
N ALA A 49 0.97 23.27 20.74
CA ALA A 49 -0.12 22.60 20.06
C ALA A 49 -0.13 21.15 20.56
N PRO A 50 -1.28 20.61 21.01
CA PRO A 50 -1.29 19.27 21.53
C PRO A 50 -0.70 18.41 20.43
N THR A 51 0.38 17.69 20.76
CA THR A 51 0.81 16.55 19.98
C THR A 51 -0.31 15.52 20.12
N GLN A 52 -1.36 15.73 19.32
CA GLN A 52 -2.18 14.67 18.80
C GLN A 52 -1.21 13.76 18.08
N SER A 53 -0.61 12.85 18.86
CA SER A 53 -0.21 11.56 18.36
C SER A 53 -1.40 11.10 17.53
N PHE A 54 -1.18 10.92 16.23
CA PHE A 54 -2.20 10.46 15.29
C PHE A 54 -2.47 8.97 15.55
N ARG A 55 -2.82 8.63 16.80
CA ARG A 55 -3.47 7.40 17.21
C ARG A 55 -4.90 7.46 16.69
N MET A 56 -5.04 7.39 15.36
CA MET A 56 -6.22 6.74 14.83
C MET A 56 -6.22 5.34 15.45
N SER A 57 -7.28 5.03 16.21
CA SER A 57 -7.47 3.68 16.69
C SER A 57 -7.87 2.82 15.51
N ASN A 58 -6.87 2.31 14.77
CA ASN A 58 -7.07 1.38 13.65
C ASN A 58 -7.60 0.01 14.12
N ALA A 59 -7.99 -0.14 15.39
CA ALA A 59 -8.59 -1.34 15.96
C ALA A 59 -9.83 -1.83 15.19
N HIS A 60 -10.61 -0.93 14.56
CA HIS A 60 -11.71 -1.33 13.68
C HIS A 60 -11.22 -2.06 12.41
N TRP A 61 -10.04 -1.70 11.91
CA TRP A 61 -9.42 -2.30 10.72
C TRP A 61 -8.53 -3.51 11.03
N GLU A 62 -8.15 -3.72 12.30
CA GLU A 62 -7.27 -4.83 12.73
C GLU A 62 -7.74 -6.21 12.22
N PRO A 63 -9.03 -6.60 12.29
CA PRO A 63 -9.50 -7.87 11.72
C PRO A 63 -9.32 -7.96 10.20
N ASP A 64 -9.49 -6.85 9.49
CA ASP A 64 -9.38 -6.84 8.02
C ASP A 64 -7.94 -6.89 7.54
N LEU A 65 -7.03 -6.19 8.23
CA LEU A 65 -5.58 -6.27 8.01
C LEU A 65 -5.07 -7.68 8.27
N LEU A 66 -5.42 -8.28 9.42
CA LEU A 66 -5.02 -9.64 9.76
C LEU A 66 -5.54 -10.68 8.75
N HIS A 67 -6.77 -10.52 8.26
CA HIS A 67 -7.33 -11.40 7.23
C HIS A 67 -6.65 -11.21 5.86
N LEU A 68 -6.25 -9.99 5.47
CA LEU A 68 -5.45 -9.76 4.26
C LEU A 68 -4.03 -10.36 4.39
N ASN A 69 -3.43 -10.26 5.58
CA ASN A 69 -2.15 -10.90 5.87
C ASN A 69 -2.25 -12.43 5.78
N GLN A 70 -3.37 -13.01 6.25
CA GLN A 70 -3.64 -14.44 6.14
C GLN A 70 -3.78 -14.90 4.68
N PHE A 71 -4.53 -14.17 3.85
CA PHE A 71 -4.61 -14.47 2.41
C PHE A 71 -3.24 -14.45 1.74
N ASN A 72 -2.42 -13.43 2.01
CA ASN A 72 -1.07 -13.32 1.47
C ASN A 72 -0.17 -14.49 1.89
N ALA A 73 -0.16 -14.84 3.18
CA ALA A 73 0.59 -15.99 3.67
C ALA A 73 0.10 -17.32 3.03
N LEU A 74 -1.20 -17.48 2.79
CA LEU A 74 -1.76 -18.66 2.12
C LEU A 74 -1.37 -18.70 0.63
N CYS A 75 -1.42 -17.56 -0.07
CA CYS A 75 -1.00 -17.45 -1.47
C CYS A 75 0.47 -17.87 -1.68
N LEU A 76 1.35 -17.45 -0.78
CA LEU A 76 2.78 -17.76 -0.83
C LEU A 76 3.10 -19.22 -0.44
N THR A 77 2.25 -19.89 0.34
CA THR A 77 2.58 -21.21 0.94
C THR A 77 1.74 -22.39 0.45
N LYS A 78 0.59 -22.16 -0.21
CA LYS A 78 -0.35 -23.25 -0.58
C LYS A 78 -0.24 -23.74 -2.02
N GLY A 79 0.80 -23.35 -2.75
CA GLY A 79 1.10 -23.90 -4.08
C GLY A 79 -0.05 -23.73 -5.07
N ASP A 80 -0.37 -24.77 -5.84
CA ASP A 80 -1.36 -24.73 -6.93
C ASP A 80 -2.81 -25.02 -6.45
N THR A 81 -3.33 -24.12 -5.61
CA THR A 81 -4.64 -24.26 -4.94
C THR A 81 -5.60 -23.11 -5.24
N VAL A 82 -6.91 -23.39 -5.17
CA VAL A 82 -7.92 -22.33 -5.09
C VAL A 82 -7.83 -21.70 -3.71
N ILE A 83 -7.84 -20.35 -3.67
CA ILE A 83 -7.90 -19.57 -2.43
C ILE A 83 -9.15 -18.71 -2.51
N ALA A 84 -10.20 -19.10 -1.77
CA ALA A 84 -11.51 -18.46 -1.81
C ALA A 84 -11.84 -17.73 -0.50
N TRP A 85 -12.40 -16.53 -0.63
CA TRP A 85 -12.97 -15.78 0.48
C TRP A 85 -14.23 -16.46 1.02
N LYS A 86 -14.44 -16.33 2.33
CA LYS A 86 -15.69 -16.67 3.01
C LYS A 86 -16.06 -15.60 4.06
N PRO A 87 -17.35 -15.49 4.43
CA PRO A 87 -17.80 -14.62 5.51
C PRO A 87 -17.07 -14.90 6.84
N ASN A 88 -17.15 -13.95 7.77
CA ASN A 88 -16.58 -14.04 9.12
C ASN A 88 -15.04 -14.27 9.13
N HIS A 89 -14.35 -13.59 8.21
CA HIS A 89 -12.88 -13.61 8.09
C HIS A 89 -12.29 -15.01 7.89
N GLN A 90 -13.00 -15.86 7.14
CA GLN A 90 -12.57 -17.22 6.81
C GLN A 90 -11.99 -17.30 5.39
N VAL A 91 -11.02 -18.20 5.21
CA VAL A 91 -10.43 -18.54 3.91
C VAL A 91 -10.63 -20.02 3.63
N ARG A 92 -11.17 -20.34 2.46
CA ARG A 92 -11.34 -21.71 1.98
C ARG A 92 -10.25 -22.04 0.97
N ILE A 93 -9.51 -23.13 1.23
CA ILE A 93 -8.50 -23.67 0.32
C ILE A 93 -9.06 -24.92 -0.34
N LEU A 94 -8.98 -25.00 -1.68
CA LEU A 94 -9.33 -26.21 -2.43
C LEU A 94 -8.12 -26.70 -3.22
N LYS A 95 -7.95 -28.02 -3.26
CA LYS A 95 -6.94 -28.72 -4.06
C LYS A 95 -7.63 -29.56 -5.13
N GLN A 96 -6.88 -29.89 -6.19
CA GLN A 96 -7.36 -30.71 -7.30
C GLN A 96 -7.78 -32.13 -6.87
N ASP A 97 -7.19 -32.67 -5.80
CA ASP A 97 -7.41 -34.02 -5.26
C ASP A 97 -8.54 -34.11 -4.21
N MET A 98 -9.31 -33.02 -4.02
CA MET A 98 -10.46 -33.03 -3.12
C MET A 98 -11.68 -33.73 -3.74
N ASP A 99 -12.62 -34.10 -2.88
CA ASP A 99 -13.92 -34.67 -3.24
C ASP A 99 -14.61 -33.85 -4.37
N PRO A 100 -14.99 -34.47 -5.50
CA PRO A 100 -15.61 -33.79 -6.63
C PRO A 100 -16.89 -33.01 -6.29
N ASP A 101 -17.74 -33.51 -5.38
CA ASP A 101 -18.95 -32.80 -4.97
C ASP A 101 -18.61 -31.56 -4.14
N VAL A 102 -17.55 -31.63 -3.32
CA VAL A 102 -17.02 -30.46 -2.60
C VAL A 102 -16.42 -29.43 -3.56
N LEU A 103 -15.68 -29.88 -4.57
CA LEU A 103 -15.15 -28.98 -5.62
C LEU A 103 -16.28 -28.32 -6.41
N LEU A 104 -17.29 -29.08 -6.84
CA LEU A 104 -18.45 -28.57 -7.57
C LEU A 104 -19.27 -27.57 -6.73
N ALA A 105 -19.59 -27.90 -5.48
CA ALA A 105 -20.36 -27.03 -4.59
C ALA A 105 -19.63 -25.70 -4.30
N GLU A 106 -18.30 -25.70 -4.30
CA GLU A 106 -17.50 -24.49 -4.13
C GLU A 106 -17.35 -23.71 -5.44
N LEU A 107 -17.02 -24.39 -6.54
CA LEU A 107 -16.82 -23.76 -7.85
C LEU A 107 -18.12 -23.15 -8.40
N SER A 108 -19.28 -23.78 -8.17
CA SER A 108 -20.59 -23.31 -8.63
C SER A 108 -21.13 -22.04 -7.93
N GLN A 109 -20.39 -21.44 -6.98
CA GLN A 109 -20.77 -20.17 -6.35
C GLN A 109 -20.64 -18.95 -7.27
N CYS A 110 -19.85 -19.06 -8.35
CA CYS A 110 -19.76 -18.11 -9.47
C CYS A 110 -19.85 -16.61 -9.09
N PRO A 111 -18.83 -16.06 -8.39
CA PRO A 111 -18.75 -14.62 -8.12
C PRO A 111 -18.69 -13.80 -9.42
N GLU A 112 -18.90 -12.48 -9.35
CA GLU A 112 -18.92 -11.61 -10.54
C GLU A 112 -17.62 -11.64 -11.35
N VAL A 113 -16.48 -11.84 -10.67
CA VAL A 113 -15.15 -11.95 -11.25
C VAL A 113 -14.30 -12.90 -10.44
N ASP A 114 -13.53 -13.78 -11.08
CA ASP A 114 -12.53 -14.66 -10.46
C ASP A 114 -11.12 -14.23 -10.84
N VAL A 115 -10.16 -14.33 -9.92
CA VAL A 115 -8.75 -13.96 -10.19
C VAL A 115 -8.00 -15.17 -10.74
N PHE A 116 -7.52 -15.11 -11.98
CA PHE A 116 -6.60 -16.12 -12.49
C PHE A 116 -5.22 -15.93 -11.85
N LEU A 117 -4.76 -16.93 -11.09
CA LEU A 117 -3.50 -16.88 -10.35
C LEU A 117 -2.77 -18.24 -10.45
N PRO A 118 -2.06 -18.49 -11.57
CA PRO A 118 -1.30 -19.72 -11.78
C PRO A 118 -0.14 -19.82 -10.79
N VAL A 119 0.24 -21.04 -10.41
CA VAL A 119 1.30 -21.29 -9.42
C VAL A 119 2.64 -20.62 -9.77
N GLY A 120 2.97 -20.51 -11.06
CA GLY A 120 4.23 -19.93 -11.54
C GLY A 120 4.48 -18.47 -11.19
N ILE A 121 3.44 -17.71 -10.80
CA ILE A 121 3.57 -16.28 -10.45
C ILE A 121 3.31 -15.99 -8.97
N ARG A 122 2.94 -16.98 -8.15
CA ARG A 122 2.66 -16.82 -6.72
C ARG A 122 3.94 -16.40 -6.00
N SER A 123 4.04 -15.12 -5.71
CA SER A 123 5.21 -14.39 -5.25
C SER A 123 4.75 -13.16 -4.46
N HIS A 124 5.63 -12.49 -3.71
CA HIS A 124 5.22 -11.34 -2.90
C HIS A 124 4.49 -10.27 -3.73
N GLY A 125 4.95 -9.91 -4.93
CA GLY A 125 4.23 -8.94 -5.78
C GLY A 125 2.81 -9.38 -6.15
N TYR A 126 2.66 -10.55 -6.77
CA TYR A 126 1.35 -10.99 -7.28
C TYR A 126 0.40 -11.53 -6.21
N CYS A 127 0.91 -12.02 -5.08
CA CYS A 127 0.06 -12.37 -3.96
C CYS A 127 -0.54 -11.11 -3.34
N GLU A 128 0.24 -10.06 -3.10
CA GLU A 128 -0.27 -8.81 -2.52
C GLU A 128 -1.39 -8.21 -3.38
N ASP A 129 -1.18 -8.19 -4.70
CA ASP A 129 -2.20 -7.77 -5.65
C ASP A 129 -3.43 -8.68 -5.66
N ALA A 130 -3.26 -9.98 -5.91
CA ALA A 130 -4.38 -10.91 -6.09
C ALA A 130 -5.22 -11.02 -4.83
N MET A 131 -4.58 -11.06 -3.66
CA MET A 131 -5.25 -11.27 -2.38
C MET A 131 -6.06 -10.06 -1.93
N ALA A 132 -5.66 -8.84 -2.31
CA ALA A 132 -6.50 -7.66 -2.16
C ALA A 132 -7.82 -7.83 -2.93
N TYR A 133 -7.77 -8.22 -4.22
CA TYR A 133 -8.99 -8.46 -5.01
C TYR A 133 -9.83 -9.62 -4.47
N VAL A 134 -9.21 -10.75 -4.12
CA VAL A 134 -9.90 -11.90 -3.50
C VAL A 134 -10.65 -11.49 -2.23
N LYS A 135 -9.99 -10.74 -1.33
CA LYS A 135 -10.59 -10.26 -0.09
C LYS A 135 -11.74 -9.28 -0.32
N PHE A 136 -11.51 -8.21 -1.09
CA PHE A 136 -12.43 -7.07 -1.16
C PHE A 136 -13.52 -7.19 -2.23
N LEU A 137 -13.35 -8.08 -3.23
CA LEU A 137 -14.41 -8.46 -4.17
C LEU A 137 -15.16 -9.74 -3.73
N HIS A 138 -14.90 -10.24 -2.52
CA HIS A 138 -15.52 -11.46 -1.96
C HIS A 138 -15.45 -12.67 -2.91
N THR A 139 -14.29 -12.85 -3.54
CA THR A 139 -14.09 -13.82 -4.63
C THR A 139 -12.98 -14.83 -4.29
N ARG A 140 -12.32 -15.39 -5.31
CA ARG A 140 -11.33 -16.46 -5.21
C ARG A 140 -10.25 -16.32 -6.27
N ALA A 141 -9.05 -16.79 -5.92
CA ALA A 141 -7.96 -17.00 -6.85
C ALA A 141 -8.03 -18.44 -7.38
N LEU A 142 -8.04 -18.58 -8.71
CA LEU A 142 -8.16 -19.85 -9.42
C LEU A 142 -6.83 -20.21 -10.13
N PRO A 143 -6.26 -21.40 -9.87
CA PRO A 143 -5.15 -21.94 -10.64
C PRO A 143 -5.60 -22.49 -12.01
N MET A 144 -4.64 -22.79 -12.89
CA MET A 144 -4.92 -23.27 -14.25
C MET A 144 -5.74 -24.57 -14.29
N TRP A 145 -5.53 -25.50 -13.36
CA TRP A 145 -6.25 -26.78 -13.37
C TRP A 145 -7.78 -26.62 -13.29
N VAL A 146 -8.29 -25.54 -12.67
CA VAL A 146 -9.74 -25.28 -12.59
C VAL A 146 -10.34 -25.09 -13.98
N PHE A 147 -9.62 -24.43 -14.89
CA PHE A 147 -10.09 -24.14 -16.24
C PHE A 147 -9.83 -25.29 -17.22
N GLY A 148 -8.80 -26.10 -16.96
CA GLY A 148 -8.44 -27.27 -17.76
C GLY A 148 -9.15 -28.57 -17.38
N MET A 149 -9.93 -28.59 -16.29
CA MET A 149 -10.65 -29.78 -15.83
C MET A 149 -12.11 -29.85 -16.31
N GLU A 150 -12.54 -31.09 -16.51
CA GLU A 150 -13.93 -31.50 -16.56
C GLU A 150 -14.37 -31.93 -15.16
N PHE A 151 -15.48 -31.36 -14.66
CA PHE A 151 -16.09 -31.71 -13.39
C PHE A 151 -17.31 -32.59 -13.64
N HIS A 152 -17.44 -33.69 -12.91
CA HIS A 152 -18.54 -34.65 -13.03
C HIS A 152 -19.44 -34.55 -11.80
N ASP A 153 -20.73 -34.29 -11.98
CA ASP A 153 -21.69 -34.36 -10.88
C ASP A 153 -22.09 -35.81 -10.55
N HIS A 154 -22.82 -36.00 -9.44
CA HIS A 154 -23.36 -37.30 -9.02
C HIS A 154 -24.30 -37.98 -10.03
N ASN A 155 -24.77 -37.27 -11.06
CA ASN A 155 -25.58 -37.82 -12.15
C ASN A 155 -24.73 -38.18 -13.39
N GLY A 156 -23.41 -37.98 -13.34
CA GLY A 156 -22.50 -38.17 -14.46
C GLY A 156 -22.52 -37.04 -15.49
N LYS A 157 -23.14 -35.88 -15.18
CA LYS A 157 -23.08 -34.71 -16.05
C LYS A 157 -21.70 -34.09 -15.99
N VAL A 158 -21.05 -34.01 -17.14
CA VAL A 158 -19.77 -33.30 -17.33
C VAL A 158 -20.02 -31.80 -17.44
N SER A 159 -19.18 -30.97 -16.84
CA SER A 159 -19.20 -29.51 -16.98
C SER A 159 -17.78 -28.93 -16.79
N THR A 160 -17.38 -28.00 -17.65
CA THR A 160 -16.15 -27.22 -17.49
C THR A 160 -16.38 -26.02 -16.57
N TYR A 161 -15.30 -25.32 -16.16
CA TYR A 161 -15.44 -24.07 -15.42
C TYR A 161 -16.37 -23.04 -16.10
N PHE A 162 -16.31 -22.96 -17.43
CA PHE A 162 -17.09 -21.97 -18.19
C PHE A 162 -18.56 -22.36 -18.33
N ASP A 163 -18.90 -23.65 -18.19
CA ASP A 163 -20.28 -24.13 -18.10
C ASP A 163 -20.88 -23.89 -16.71
N LEU A 164 -20.07 -24.06 -15.65
CA LEU A 164 -20.47 -23.76 -14.27
C LEU A 164 -20.70 -22.26 -14.08
N CYS A 165 -19.74 -21.43 -14.50
CA CYS A 165 -19.73 -19.99 -14.29
C CYS A 165 -19.68 -19.22 -15.62
N PRO A 166 -20.77 -19.22 -16.42
CA PRO A 166 -20.81 -18.55 -17.73
C PRO A 166 -20.71 -17.02 -17.61
N ASN A 167 -21.27 -16.44 -16.55
CA ASN A 167 -21.35 -14.98 -16.36
C ASN A 167 -20.16 -14.38 -15.61
N SER A 168 -19.45 -15.17 -14.79
CA SER A 168 -18.25 -14.71 -14.07
C SER A 168 -17.17 -14.27 -15.03
N ALA A 169 -16.65 -13.06 -14.81
CA ALA A 169 -15.49 -12.53 -15.52
C ALA A 169 -14.19 -13.21 -15.04
N VAL A 170 -13.15 -13.20 -15.87
CA VAL A 170 -11.80 -13.63 -15.47
C VAL A 170 -10.91 -12.40 -15.34
N MET A 171 -10.33 -12.21 -14.16
CA MET A 171 -9.31 -11.19 -13.91
C MET A 171 -7.92 -11.76 -14.16
N PHE A 172 -7.18 -11.13 -15.08
CA PHE A 172 -5.79 -11.47 -15.38
C PHE A 172 -4.82 -10.50 -14.72
N MET A 173 -3.75 -11.08 -14.16
CA MET A 173 -2.67 -10.36 -13.52
C MET A 173 -1.58 -10.05 -14.54
N ASN A 174 -1.48 -8.79 -14.95
CA ASN A 174 -0.55 -8.30 -15.96
C ASN A 174 -0.63 -9.10 -17.28
N HIS A 175 0.50 -9.62 -17.78
CA HIS A 175 0.59 -10.41 -19.01
C HIS A 175 0.50 -11.93 -18.76
N TYR A 176 0.32 -12.38 -17.52
CA TYR A 176 0.29 -13.79 -17.13
C TYR A 176 -1.09 -14.41 -17.39
N TRP A 177 -1.38 -14.58 -18.67
CA TRP A 177 -2.62 -15.17 -19.16
C TRP A 177 -2.47 -16.67 -19.44
N ASP A 178 -1.24 -17.17 -19.51
CA ASP A 178 -0.82 -18.58 -19.65
C ASP A 178 -1.60 -19.40 -20.71
N GLY A 179 -2.08 -18.72 -21.76
CA GLY A 179 -2.89 -19.32 -22.83
C GLY A 179 -4.35 -19.60 -22.47
N LEU A 180 -4.82 -19.23 -21.27
CA LEU A 180 -6.21 -19.40 -20.84
C LEU A 180 -7.19 -18.72 -21.82
N ASP A 181 -6.85 -17.53 -22.32
CA ASP A 181 -7.64 -16.77 -23.30
C ASP A 181 -7.65 -17.37 -24.73
N GLN A 182 -6.84 -18.40 -24.96
CA GLN A 182 -6.63 -19.10 -26.23
C GLN A 182 -7.15 -20.56 -26.19
N MET A 183 -7.59 -21.05 -25.02
CA MET A 183 -8.23 -22.36 -24.93
C MET A 183 -9.49 -22.42 -25.80
N SER A 184 -9.73 -23.55 -26.47
CA SER A 184 -10.93 -23.77 -27.29
C SER A 184 -12.23 -23.69 -26.48
N THR A 185 -12.16 -23.95 -25.17
CA THR A 185 -13.27 -23.82 -24.23
C THR A 185 -13.49 -22.39 -23.74
N PHE A 186 -12.55 -21.45 -23.95
CA PHE A 186 -12.68 -20.06 -23.48
C PHE A 186 -13.73 -19.31 -24.31
N PRO A 187 -14.88 -18.90 -23.72
CA PRO A 187 -15.96 -18.34 -24.52
C PRO A 187 -15.55 -17.00 -25.16
N PRO A 188 -15.78 -16.75 -26.47
CA PRO A 188 -15.38 -15.50 -27.13
C PRO A 188 -15.93 -14.23 -26.48
N GLN A 189 -17.12 -14.33 -25.87
CA GLN A 189 -17.81 -13.24 -25.16
C GLN A 189 -17.53 -13.20 -23.65
N LYS A 190 -16.65 -14.08 -23.13
CA LYS A 190 -16.24 -14.07 -21.73
C LYS A 190 -15.64 -12.70 -21.38
N LYS A 191 -16.10 -12.15 -20.26
CA LYS A 191 -15.64 -10.85 -19.77
C LYS A 191 -14.25 -10.96 -19.16
N ILE A 192 -13.37 -10.06 -19.60
CA ILE A 192 -11.99 -10.00 -19.12
C ILE A 192 -11.79 -8.72 -18.31
N VAL A 193 -11.28 -8.87 -17.09
CA VAL A 193 -10.74 -7.78 -16.29
C VAL A 193 -9.22 -7.86 -16.36
N LEU A 194 -8.55 -6.79 -16.81
CA LEU A 194 -7.10 -6.71 -16.81
C LEU A 194 -6.65 -5.85 -15.63
N MET A 195 -5.82 -6.41 -14.76
CA MET A 195 -5.04 -5.64 -13.80
C MET A 195 -3.62 -5.48 -14.35
N PRO A 196 -3.25 -4.33 -14.94
CA PRO A 196 -1.90 -4.09 -15.43
C PRO A 196 -0.94 -3.74 -14.29
N ASN A 197 0.24 -4.35 -14.30
CA ASN A 197 1.32 -3.98 -13.39
C ASN A 197 2.23 -2.98 -14.10
N VAL A 198 2.09 -1.69 -13.74
CA VAL A 198 2.49 -0.53 -14.56
C VAL A 198 4.00 -0.36 -14.73
N GLU A 199 4.80 -1.07 -13.94
CA GLU A 199 6.25 -1.17 -14.07
C GLU A 199 6.71 -2.07 -15.22
N MET A 200 5.86 -2.99 -15.68
CA MET A 200 6.25 -4.05 -16.60
C MET A 200 5.84 -3.75 -18.04
N TYR A 201 6.82 -3.81 -18.95
CA TYR A 201 6.68 -3.45 -20.36
C TYR A 201 6.15 -4.59 -21.25
N GLU A 202 5.91 -5.76 -20.68
CA GLU A 202 5.47 -6.98 -21.35
C GLU A 202 4.00 -6.93 -21.83
N LEU A 203 3.21 -5.98 -21.33
CA LEU A 203 1.82 -5.79 -21.75
C LEU A 203 1.70 -5.23 -23.18
N LYS A 204 1.55 -6.17 -24.12
CA LYS A 204 1.23 -5.91 -25.52
C LYS A 204 -0.17 -5.25 -25.70
N PRO A 205 -0.38 -4.47 -26.78
CA PRO A 205 -1.67 -3.87 -27.13
C PRO A 205 -2.89 -4.82 -27.09
N ILE A 206 -2.70 -6.08 -27.47
CA ILE A 206 -3.77 -7.08 -27.54
C ILE A 206 -4.43 -7.34 -26.17
N HIS A 207 -3.68 -7.31 -25.06
CA HIS A 207 -4.23 -7.51 -23.73
C HIS A 207 -5.21 -6.39 -23.37
N TYR A 208 -4.81 -5.13 -23.61
CA TYR A 208 -5.69 -3.98 -23.41
C TYR A 208 -6.90 -4.03 -24.35
N GLN A 209 -6.75 -4.49 -25.59
CA GLN A 209 -7.83 -4.57 -26.57
C GLN A 209 -8.84 -5.71 -26.27
N ARG A 210 -8.40 -6.85 -25.72
CA ARG A 210 -9.26 -7.96 -25.28
C ARG A 210 -9.97 -7.69 -23.95
N ALA A 211 -9.48 -6.79 -23.12
CA ALA A 211 -10.08 -6.46 -21.83
C ALA A 211 -11.44 -5.73 -21.96
N ASP A 212 -12.41 -6.11 -21.14
CA ASP A 212 -13.68 -5.39 -20.95
C ASP A 212 -13.57 -4.36 -19.82
N TYR A 213 -12.72 -4.63 -18.82
CA TYR A 213 -12.35 -3.69 -17.77
C TYR A 213 -10.83 -3.63 -17.59
N VAL A 214 -10.28 -2.46 -17.27
CA VAL A 214 -8.86 -2.30 -16.90
C VAL A 214 -8.76 -1.58 -15.55
N ILE A 215 -8.22 -2.25 -14.53
CA ILE A 215 -8.06 -1.71 -13.18
C ILE A 215 -6.69 -1.04 -13.06
N ALA A 216 -6.63 0.26 -13.31
CA ALA A 216 -5.43 1.04 -13.09
C ALA A 216 -5.21 1.26 -11.58
N LYS A 217 -4.08 0.77 -11.06
CA LYS A 217 -3.68 1.04 -9.67
C LYS A 217 -3.33 2.52 -9.46
N THR A 218 -2.49 3.12 -10.33
CA THR A 218 -2.04 4.53 -10.24
C THR A 218 -2.94 5.49 -11.02
N GLU A 219 -2.96 6.77 -10.61
CA GLU A 219 -3.63 7.85 -11.35
C GLU A 219 -2.99 8.11 -12.72
N ASP A 220 -1.64 8.08 -12.79
CA ASP A 220 -0.94 8.24 -14.08
C ASP A 220 -1.23 7.08 -15.04
N GLY A 221 -1.26 5.84 -14.52
CA GLY A 221 -1.69 4.67 -15.28
C GLY A 221 -3.14 4.81 -15.77
N TYR A 222 -4.06 5.21 -14.89
CA TYR A 222 -5.46 5.47 -15.25
C TYR A 222 -5.57 6.50 -16.39
N ARG A 223 -4.87 7.63 -16.27
CA ARG A 223 -4.83 8.68 -17.29
C ARG A 223 -4.27 8.17 -18.62
N ARG A 224 -3.12 7.49 -18.61
CA ARG A 224 -2.47 6.98 -19.83
C ARG A 224 -3.30 5.91 -20.54
N ILE A 225 -3.86 4.97 -19.78
CA ILE A 225 -4.71 3.90 -20.34
C ILE A 225 -6.00 4.51 -20.91
N THR A 226 -6.61 5.47 -20.19
CA THR A 226 -7.80 6.19 -20.69
C THR A 226 -7.51 6.97 -21.98
N GLU A 227 -6.39 7.67 -22.05
CA GLU A 227 -5.92 8.34 -23.28
C GLU A 227 -5.68 7.36 -24.42
N TYR A 228 -5.01 6.24 -24.16
CA TYR A 228 -4.78 5.17 -25.14
C TYR A 228 -6.11 4.63 -25.69
N LYS A 229 -7.11 4.39 -24.82
CA LYS A 229 -8.45 3.95 -25.23
C LYS A 229 -9.19 4.99 -26.08
N LYS A 230 -9.13 6.28 -25.72
CA LYS A 230 -9.76 7.37 -26.50
C LYS A 230 -9.20 7.51 -27.92
N ARG A 231 -7.93 7.13 -28.16
CA ARG A 231 -7.26 7.20 -29.47
C ARG A 231 -7.62 6.06 -30.43
N GLY A 232 -8.79 5.43 -30.24
CA GLY A 232 -9.31 4.36 -31.11
C GLY A 232 -8.89 2.94 -30.72
N HIS A 233 -8.08 2.75 -29.68
CA HIS A 233 -7.64 1.41 -29.22
C HIS A 233 -8.65 0.74 -28.27
N ASN A 234 -9.95 0.93 -28.52
CA ASN A 234 -11.03 0.47 -27.64
C ASN A 234 -12.10 -0.41 -28.32
N PRO A 235 -11.74 -1.54 -28.97
CA PRO A 235 -12.68 -2.35 -29.75
C PRO A 235 -13.78 -3.03 -28.92
N ARG A 236 -13.62 -3.14 -27.59
CA ARG A 236 -14.61 -3.73 -26.66
C ARG A 236 -15.39 -2.73 -25.81
N ASN A 237 -15.26 -1.43 -26.07
CA ASN A 237 -15.76 -0.37 -25.18
C ASN A 237 -15.29 -0.56 -23.72
N THR A 238 -14.02 -0.93 -23.55
CA THR A 238 -13.37 -1.19 -22.27
C THR A 238 -13.54 -0.04 -21.30
N HIS A 239 -13.96 -0.33 -20.08
CA HIS A 239 -14.03 0.63 -18.98
C HIS A 239 -12.71 0.64 -18.20
N VAL A 240 -12.10 1.81 -18.03
CA VAL A 240 -10.90 1.98 -17.20
C VAL A 240 -11.35 2.44 -15.81
N VAL A 241 -10.87 1.78 -14.76
CA VAL A 241 -11.22 2.08 -13.36
C VAL A 241 -9.94 2.42 -12.60
N TYR A 242 -9.95 3.51 -11.84
CA TYR A 242 -8.91 3.80 -10.85
C TYR A 242 -9.37 3.26 -9.50
N ALA A 243 -8.65 2.27 -8.96
CA ALA A 243 -9.05 1.56 -7.74
C ALA A 243 -8.18 1.88 -6.51
N GLN A 244 -7.15 2.72 -6.67
CA GLN A 244 -6.02 2.80 -5.73
C GLN A 244 -5.43 1.39 -5.50
N HIS A 245 -4.67 1.19 -4.41
CA HIS A 245 -4.09 -0.10 -4.09
C HIS A 245 -3.92 -0.29 -2.58
N THR A 246 -4.04 -1.53 -2.10
CA THR A 246 -3.84 -1.92 -0.70
C THR A 246 -3.13 -3.27 -0.61
N THR A 247 -2.33 -3.45 0.44
CA THR A 247 -1.36 -4.55 0.65
C THR A 247 -1.47 -5.07 2.07
N SER A 248 -0.85 -6.21 2.36
CA SER A 248 -0.66 -6.72 3.72
C SER A 248 0.04 -5.69 4.62
N ASP A 249 -0.34 -5.67 5.90
CA ASP A 249 0.31 -4.90 6.94
C ASP A 249 0.95 -5.85 7.95
N PRO A 250 2.23 -6.24 7.77
CA PRO A 250 2.89 -7.13 8.71
C PRO A 250 3.01 -6.53 10.13
N THR A 251 2.88 -5.21 10.30
CA THR A 251 2.91 -4.56 11.62
C THR A 251 1.67 -4.93 12.45
N ALA A 252 0.51 -5.17 11.82
CA ALA A 252 -0.67 -5.70 12.50
C ALA A 252 -0.43 -7.12 13.04
N THR A 253 0.24 -7.98 12.26
CA THR A 253 0.65 -9.33 12.71
C THR A 253 1.65 -9.24 13.87
N ALA A 254 2.60 -8.31 13.80
CA ALA A 254 3.56 -8.05 14.87
C ALA A 254 2.86 -7.61 16.16
N ALA A 255 1.90 -6.69 16.06
CA ALA A 255 1.13 -6.18 17.19
C ALA A 255 0.26 -7.29 17.83
N LEU A 256 -0.35 -8.15 17.03
CA LEU A 256 -1.07 -9.32 17.53
C LEU A 256 -0.13 -10.30 18.25
N LYS A 257 1.01 -10.63 17.65
CA LYS A 257 1.99 -11.55 18.26
C LYS A 257 2.55 -10.99 19.57
N ALA A 258 2.84 -9.69 19.64
CA ALA A 258 3.26 -9.02 20.88
C ALA A 258 2.20 -9.02 22.00
N LYS A 259 0.91 -9.08 21.67
CA LYS A 259 -0.19 -9.26 22.66
C LYS A 259 -0.32 -10.71 23.15
N MET A 260 0.02 -11.69 22.30
CA MET A 260 -0.26 -13.11 22.54
C MET A 260 0.94 -13.94 23.02
N ASP A 261 2.17 -13.59 22.62
CA ASP A 261 3.40 -14.34 22.91
C ASP A 261 4.36 -13.47 23.74
N PRO A 262 4.51 -13.74 25.05
CA PRO A 262 5.43 -13.01 25.91
C PRO A 262 6.89 -13.06 25.43
N ASN A 263 7.31 -14.09 24.68
CA ASN A 263 8.69 -14.25 24.21
C ASN A 263 8.98 -13.40 22.96
N PHE A 264 7.96 -12.95 22.24
CA PHE A 264 8.13 -12.05 21.10
C PHE A 264 8.55 -10.63 21.53
N GLY A 265 8.17 -10.25 22.76
CA GLY A 265 8.44 -8.96 23.37
C GLY A 265 7.64 -7.80 22.74
N ALA A 266 7.47 -6.73 23.51
CA ALA A 266 6.78 -5.51 23.04
C ALA A 266 7.47 -4.91 21.80
N ILE A 267 6.70 -4.20 20.98
CA ILE A 267 7.19 -3.36 19.88
C ILE A 267 7.71 -2.05 20.50
N ALA A 268 8.97 -1.71 20.26
CA ALA A 268 9.57 -0.47 20.73
C ALA A 268 8.96 0.77 20.06
N ALA A 269 9.01 1.92 20.75
CA ALA A 269 8.67 3.19 20.13
C ALA A 269 9.77 3.62 19.15
N LYS A 270 9.38 4.27 18.06
CA LYS A 270 10.33 4.85 17.09
C LYS A 270 11.19 5.91 17.75
N ASP A 271 12.51 5.78 17.61
CA ASP A 271 13.48 6.77 18.05
C ASP A 271 13.66 7.83 16.96
N TRP A 272 13.36 9.09 17.29
CA TRP A 272 13.50 10.23 16.37
C TRP A 272 14.76 11.06 16.64
N ASP A 273 15.38 10.91 17.82
CA ASP A 273 16.64 11.55 18.17
C ASP A 273 17.83 10.75 17.58
N LYS A 274 17.70 9.42 17.53
CA LYS A 274 18.62 8.50 16.88
C LYS A 274 17.90 7.70 15.78
N LEU A 275 17.77 8.33 14.63
CA LEU A 275 17.10 7.74 13.46
C LEU A 275 17.67 6.36 13.08
N THR A 276 16.77 5.47 12.72
CA THR A 276 17.06 4.19 12.07
C THR A 276 16.33 4.11 10.73
N VAL A 277 17.00 3.55 9.73
CA VAL A 277 16.46 3.39 8.38
C VAL A 277 16.32 1.90 8.10
N PHE A 278 15.18 1.49 7.54
CA PHE A 278 14.91 0.11 7.15
C PHE A 278 14.64 0.01 5.66
N HIS A 279 15.31 -0.92 5.00
CA HIS A 279 15.09 -1.28 3.61
C HIS A 279 15.02 -2.81 3.47
N ALA A 280 14.06 -3.30 2.71
CA ALA A 280 13.98 -4.71 2.33
C ALA A 280 13.54 -4.85 0.88
N ASN A 281 14.35 -5.55 0.09
CA ASN A 281 14.05 -5.86 -1.30
C ASN A 281 13.81 -7.36 -1.55
N GLY A 282 14.17 -8.22 -0.60
CA GLY A 282 14.10 -9.66 -0.77
C GLY A 282 14.90 -10.08 -2.02
N ARG A 283 14.26 -10.75 -2.98
CA ARG A 283 14.88 -11.17 -4.25
C ARG A 283 14.75 -10.15 -5.39
N SER A 284 14.16 -8.97 -5.16
CA SER A 284 13.90 -7.99 -6.24
C SER A 284 15.11 -7.10 -6.51
N THR A 285 15.63 -7.17 -7.73
CA THR A 285 16.66 -6.25 -8.24
C THR A 285 16.12 -4.87 -8.58
N GLN A 286 14.78 -4.70 -8.68
CA GLN A 286 14.16 -3.44 -9.10
C GLN A 286 14.04 -2.40 -7.97
N LYS A 287 14.35 -2.78 -6.73
CA LYS A 287 14.33 -1.93 -5.52
C LYS A 287 15.57 -1.03 -5.36
N ASN A 288 16.40 -0.92 -6.40
CA ASN A 288 17.57 -0.05 -6.47
C ASN A 288 18.56 -0.14 -5.27
N THR A 289 18.56 -1.24 -4.55
CA THR A 289 19.39 -1.49 -3.36
C THR A 289 20.88 -1.20 -3.58
N PRO A 290 21.51 -1.53 -4.75
CA PRO A 290 22.88 -1.12 -5.03
C PRO A 290 23.13 0.39 -4.85
N LYS A 291 22.20 1.26 -5.26
CA LYS A 291 22.35 2.72 -5.09
C LYS A 291 22.17 3.19 -3.65
N ILE A 292 21.44 2.43 -2.82
CA ILE A 292 21.41 2.66 -1.37
C ILE A 292 22.77 2.32 -0.77
N LEU A 293 23.36 1.18 -1.16
CA LEU A 293 24.66 0.73 -0.67
C LEU A 293 25.80 1.66 -1.09
N ASP A 294 25.80 2.14 -2.34
CA ASP A 294 26.71 3.20 -2.81
C ASP A 294 26.60 4.45 -1.91
N CYS A 295 25.37 4.93 -1.68
CA CYS A 295 25.14 6.13 -0.89
C CYS A 295 25.60 5.98 0.57
N TRP A 296 25.38 4.81 1.19
CA TRP A 296 25.84 4.54 2.57
C TRP A 296 27.35 4.29 2.68
N HIS A 297 28.01 3.85 1.60
CA HIS A 297 29.47 3.79 1.52
C HIS A 297 30.08 5.19 1.53
N ASP A 298 29.59 6.07 0.65
CA ASP A 298 30.08 7.44 0.51
C ASP A 298 29.75 8.35 1.72
N ARG A 299 28.77 7.95 2.54
CA ARG A 299 28.23 8.75 3.66
C ARG A 299 28.23 7.98 4.99
N PRO A 300 29.41 7.80 5.62
CA PRO A 300 29.53 7.15 6.94
C PRO A 300 28.85 7.93 8.07
N ASP A 301 28.45 9.19 7.83
CA ASP A 301 27.68 10.05 8.73
C ASP A 301 26.16 9.78 8.69
N MET A 302 25.66 8.99 7.74
CA MET A 302 24.23 8.65 7.66
C MET A 302 23.77 7.81 8.87
N PRO A 303 22.47 7.86 9.22
CA PRO A 303 21.90 7.04 10.27
C PRO A 303 22.05 5.54 10.00
N LEU A 304 21.88 4.72 11.03
CA LEU A 304 21.97 3.27 10.93
C LEU A 304 20.90 2.72 9.97
N LEU A 305 21.36 2.09 8.89
CA LEU A 305 20.52 1.41 7.91
C LEU A 305 20.55 -0.10 8.14
N HIS A 306 19.37 -0.73 8.15
CA HIS A 306 19.20 -2.16 8.01
C HIS A 306 18.75 -2.49 6.59
N VAL A 307 19.47 -3.40 5.92
CA VAL A 307 19.15 -3.89 4.56
C VAL A 307 18.90 -5.39 4.61
N TYR A 308 17.70 -5.81 4.20
CA TYR A 308 17.33 -7.22 4.04
C TYR A 308 17.19 -7.58 2.56
N SER A 309 18.15 -8.37 2.06
CA SER A 309 18.36 -8.61 0.63
C SER A 309 18.73 -10.06 0.33
N ASN A 310 18.42 -10.52 -0.88
CA ASN A 310 18.75 -11.83 -1.43
C ASN A 310 18.70 -11.78 -2.97
N ASP A 311 19.36 -10.76 -3.54
CA ASP A 311 19.69 -10.69 -4.96
C ASP A 311 21.21 -10.53 -5.17
N GLY A 312 21.70 -11.01 -6.31
CA GLY A 312 23.13 -10.94 -6.68
C GLY A 312 23.67 -9.50 -6.69
N PRO A 313 23.10 -8.57 -7.49
CA PRO A 313 23.57 -7.19 -7.59
C PRO A 313 23.76 -6.46 -6.26
N SER A 314 22.83 -6.59 -5.31
CA SER A 314 22.99 -6.01 -3.97
C SER A 314 24.13 -6.63 -3.18
N ASN A 315 24.23 -7.97 -3.21
CA ASN A 315 25.27 -8.70 -2.49
C ASN A 315 26.65 -8.37 -3.06
N ASP A 316 26.80 -8.36 -4.39
CA ASP A 316 28.04 -7.98 -5.07
C ASP A 316 28.46 -6.55 -4.73
N THR A 317 27.50 -5.62 -4.71
CA THR A 317 27.75 -4.21 -4.36
C THR A 317 28.20 -4.08 -2.90
N TYR A 318 27.55 -4.79 -1.96
CA TYR A 318 27.97 -4.84 -0.56
C TYR A 318 29.41 -5.39 -0.41
N TRP A 319 29.75 -6.49 -1.07
CA TRP A 319 31.09 -7.11 -1.00
C TRP A 319 32.16 -6.42 -1.86
N ASN A 320 31.80 -5.44 -2.67
CA ASN A 320 32.76 -4.53 -3.30
C ASN A 320 33.11 -3.36 -2.37
N HIS A 321 32.12 -2.85 -1.62
CA HIS A 321 32.29 -1.69 -0.73
C HIS A 321 32.81 -2.02 0.67
N PHE A 322 32.46 -3.19 1.23
CA PHE A 322 32.56 -3.46 2.67
C PHE A 322 33.28 -4.77 3.04
N ARG A 323 33.95 -5.43 2.09
CA ARG A 323 34.67 -6.70 2.30
C ARG A 323 35.70 -6.65 3.42
N ASP A 324 36.56 -5.64 3.39
CA ASP A 324 37.71 -5.54 4.29
C ASP A 324 37.37 -4.78 5.59
N LYS A 325 36.22 -4.10 5.63
CA LYS A 325 35.76 -3.31 6.77
C LYS A 325 34.24 -3.26 6.85
N LYS A 326 33.68 -3.87 7.90
CA LYS A 326 32.25 -3.73 8.23
C LYS A 326 31.93 -2.27 8.58
N PRO A 327 30.91 -1.65 7.94
CA PRO A 327 30.49 -0.28 8.26
C PRO A 327 29.80 -0.21 9.63
N ALA A 328 29.90 0.94 10.29
CA ALA A 328 29.27 1.18 11.59
C ALA A 328 27.79 1.64 11.46
N ASN A 329 27.44 2.21 10.31
CA ASN A 329 26.12 2.78 9.99
C ASN A 329 25.28 1.90 9.06
N LEU A 330 25.69 0.64 8.80
CA LEU A 330 24.95 -0.31 7.96
C LEU A 330 25.01 -1.73 8.53
N GLN A 331 23.84 -2.37 8.62
CA GLN A 331 23.68 -3.80 8.85
C GLN A 331 23.05 -4.44 7.60
N TYR A 332 23.85 -5.27 6.92
CA TYR A 332 23.44 -5.98 5.71
C TYR A 332 23.13 -7.44 6.04
N HIS A 333 21.92 -7.87 5.71
CA HIS A 333 21.35 -9.18 5.99
C HIS A 333 21.09 -9.90 4.67
N ASN A 334 22.06 -10.72 4.22
CA ASN A 334 21.97 -11.45 2.97
C ASN A 334 21.29 -12.82 3.18
N GLY A 335 20.21 -13.09 2.45
CA GLY A 335 19.50 -14.37 2.50
C GLY A 335 18.78 -14.66 3.82
N GLU A 336 18.62 -13.67 4.71
CA GLU A 336 17.98 -13.87 6.01
C GLU A 336 16.46 -13.97 5.86
N PHE A 337 15.92 -15.16 6.13
CA PHE A 337 14.49 -15.43 6.17
C PHE A 337 13.88 -14.88 7.47
N ILE A 338 12.82 -14.09 7.37
CA ILE A 338 12.17 -13.46 8.53
C ILE A 338 10.68 -13.79 8.54
N GLU A 339 10.19 -14.29 9.66
CA GLU A 339 8.75 -14.50 9.83
C GLU A 339 7.97 -13.17 9.70
N PRO A 340 6.74 -13.17 9.15
CA PRO A 340 5.99 -11.93 8.87
C PRO A 340 5.82 -11.02 10.09
N ALA A 341 5.60 -11.60 11.29
CA ALA A 341 5.47 -10.84 12.53
C ALA A 341 6.77 -10.11 12.89
N LYS A 342 7.93 -10.78 12.79
CA LYS A 342 9.23 -10.22 13.15
C LYS A 342 9.68 -9.17 12.13
N PHE A 343 9.35 -9.35 10.85
CA PHE A 343 9.50 -8.33 9.82
C PHE A 343 8.64 -7.09 10.12
N GLY A 344 7.37 -7.30 10.46
CA GLY A 344 6.46 -6.23 10.88
C GLY A 344 6.94 -5.48 12.13
N LYS A 345 7.59 -6.18 13.07
CA LYS A 345 8.21 -5.55 14.25
C LYS A 345 9.35 -4.62 13.84
N LEU A 346 10.29 -5.09 13.00
CA LEU A 346 11.39 -4.28 12.47
C LEU A 346 10.87 -3.02 11.73
N MET A 347 9.81 -3.16 10.91
CA MET A 347 9.16 -2.03 10.24
C MET A 347 8.50 -1.04 11.21
N ALA A 348 7.87 -1.55 12.28
CA ALA A 348 7.17 -0.73 13.27
C ALA A 348 8.14 0.04 14.19
N GLU A 349 9.32 -0.52 14.45
CA GLU A 349 10.36 0.08 15.29
C GLU A 349 11.26 1.05 14.51
N ALA A 350 11.44 0.85 13.20
CA ALA A 350 12.26 1.71 12.34
C ALA A 350 11.68 3.14 12.22
N SER A 351 12.54 4.15 12.37
CA SER A 351 12.16 5.57 12.23
C SER A 351 11.73 5.90 10.79
N VAL A 352 12.51 5.43 9.81
CA VAL A 352 12.30 5.66 8.37
C VAL A 352 12.26 4.34 7.61
N ILE A 353 11.26 4.19 6.73
CA ILE A 353 11.22 3.13 5.72
C ILE A 353 11.76 3.72 4.41
N LEU A 354 12.79 3.10 3.83
CA LEU A 354 13.45 3.53 2.60
C LEU A 354 13.16 2.54 1.48
N CYS A 355 12.46 2.98 0.42
CA CYS A 355 12.12 2.16 -0.73
C CYS A 355 12.27 2.93 -2.06
N PRO A 356 13.50 3.27 -2.50
CA PRO A 356 13.72 3.67 -3.88
C PRO A 356 13.45 2.46 -4.79
N SER A 357 13.02 2.72 -6.02
CA SER A 357 12.85 1.68 -7.04
C SER A 357 13.28 2.21 -8.40
N ILE A 358 13.86 1.34 -9.22
CA ILE A 358 14.19 1.62 -10.64
C ILE A 358 12.91 1.55 -11.47
N MET A 359 12.05 0.58 -11.16
CA MET A 359 10.91 0.17 -11.98
C MET A 359 9.87 -0.53 -11.09
N GLU A 360 8.94 0.24 -10.51
CA GLU A 360 7.80 -0.28 -9.73
C GLU A 360 6.55 0.58 -9.89
N GLY A 361 5.37 -0.04 -9.96
CA GLY A 361 4.09 0.65 -10.02
C GLY A 361 3.62 1.15 -8.65
N TYR A 362 4.00 0.43 -7.59
CA TYR A 362 3.71 0.72 -6.19
C TYR A 362 4.85 0.24 -5.28
N VAL A 363 5.03 0.93 -4.16
CA VAL A 363 6.04 0.58 -3.16
C VAL A 363 5.48 -0.46 -2.18
N TYR A 364 6.08 -1.64 -2.19
CA TYR A 364 5.90 -2.68 -1.17
C TYR A 364 7.24 -3.02 -0.52
N LEU A 365 7.22 -3.54 0.70
CA LEU A 365 8.40 -4.10 1.35
C LEU A 365 8.39 -5.62 1.22
N SER A 366 9.32 -6.16 0.42
CA SER A 366 9.44 -7.60 0.20
C SER A 366 10.41 -8.20 1.21
N TYR A 367 9.94 -9.19 1.97
CA TYR A 367 10.78 -10.05 2.81
C TYR A 367 11.05 -11.38 2.10
N ILE A 368 11.73 -12.29 2.79
CA ILE A 368 12.05 -13.62 2.29
C ILE A 368 11.36 -14.64 3.20
N LEU A 369 10.48 -15.45 2.60
CA LEU A 369 9.86 -16.65 3.18
C LEU A 369 10.52 -17.92 2.64
#